data_AF-A0A3P8BI80-F1
#
_entry.id   AF-A0A3P8BI80-F1
#
_cell.length_a   1.000
_cell.length_b   1.000
_cell.length_c   1.000
_cell.angle_alpha   90.00
_cell.angle_beta   90.00
_cell.angle_gamma   90.00
#
_symmetry.space_group_name_H-M   'P 1'
#
loop_
_entity.id
_entity.type
_entity.pdbx_description
1 polymer ?
#
loop_
_entity_poly.entity_id
_entity_poly.type
_entity_poly.pdbx_seq_one_letter_code
_entity_poly.pdbx_strand_id
1 'polypeptide(L)'
;MEAIQLCNEYNIPITEDLIEKLTPINNHLSNHDLSSNIFMKLGELCLINEYYYLACKKFTQAGNYILAIKSLIKSGDIEKIIFFTNISKQKEIYIITANYLQTINNWHKNINIIRNIIQFYIRGQAMESLITFYETCAHVCLYNFI
;
A
#
# COMPACT_ATOMS: atom_id res chain seq x y z
N MET A 1 -11.40 -20.10 -13.47
CA MET A 1 -12.08 -18.84 -13.10
C MET A 1 -13.28 -19.10 -12.19
N GLU A 2 -13.96 -20.23 -12.34
CA GLU A 2 -15.15 -20.62 -11.57
C GLU A 2 -14.92 -20.72 -10.04
N ALA A 3 -13.78 -21.21 -9.56
CA ALA A 3 -13.58 -21.44 -8.12
C ALA A 3 -13.72 -20.19 -7.23
N ILE A 4 -13.22 -19.02 -7.68
CA ILE A 4 -13.31 -17.75 -6.94
C ILE A 4 -14.75 -17.22 -6.95
N GLN A 5 -15.45 -17.33 -8.09
CA GLN A 5 -16.85 -16.94 -8.21
C GLN A 5 -17.76 -17.85 -7.39
N LEU A 6 -17.51 -19.17 -7.42
CA LEU A 6 -18.21 -20.14 -6.57
C LEU A 6 -17.99 -19.84 -5.08
N CYS A 7 -16.80 -19.46 -4.63
CA CYS A 7 -16.61 -19.13 -3.20
C CYS A 7 -17.51 -17.96 -2.76
N ASN A 8 -17.67 -16.94 -3.62
CA ASN A 8 -18.60 -15.83 -3.39
C ASN A 8 -20.07 -16.25 -3.50
N GLU A 9 -20.42 -17.11 -4.45
CA GLU A 9 -21.81 -17.57 -4.65
C GLU A 9 -22.29 -18.50 -3.52
N TYR A 10 -21.40 -19.33 -2.96
CA TYR A 10 -21.73 -20.30 -1.92
C TYR A 10 -21.46 -19.81 -0.49
N ASN A 11 -21.16 -18.52 -0.32
CA ASN A 11 -20.94 -17.90 0.99
C ASN A 11 -19.86 -18.61 1.83
N ILE A 12 -18.86 -19.18 1.16
CA ILE A 12 -17.75 -19.88 1.82
C ILE A 12 -16.87 -18.82 2.50
N PRO A 13 -16.60 -18.93 3.82
CA PRO A 13 -15.76 -17.96 4.50
C PRO A 13 -14.37 -17.95 3.86
N ILE A 14 -13.98 -16.79 3.34
CA ILE A 14 -12.69 -16.62 2.68
C ILE A 14 -11.62 -16.58 3.77
N THR A 15 -10.84 -17.67 3.86
CA THR A 15 -9.70 -17.79 4.77
C THR A 15 -8.39 -17.55 4.03
N GLU A 16 -7.35 -17.16 4.76
CA GLU A 16 -6.00 -17.02 4.22
C GLU A 16 -5.50 -18.31 3.55
N ASP A 17 -5.78 -19.47 4.15
CA ASP A 17 -5.45 -20.79 3.59
C ASP A 17 -6.15 -21.05 2.24
N LEU A 18 -7.42 -20.66 2.11
CA LEU A 18 -8.14 -20.75 0.84
C LEU A 18 -7.50 -19.84 -0.23
N ILE A 19 -7.13 -18.61 0.13
CA ILE A 19 -6.48 -17.67 -0.80
C ILE A 19 -5.13 -18.21 -1.25
N GLU A 20 -4.31 -18.76 -0.35
CA GLU A 20 -3.03 -19.35 -0.73
C GLU A 20 -3.20 -20.62 -1.59
N LYS A 21 -4.22 -21.46 -1.33
CA LYS A 21 -4.56 -22.60 -2.20
C LYS A 21 -5.03 -22.21 -3.60
N LEU A 22 -5.74 -21.07 -3.70
CA LEU A 22 -6.17 -20.51 -4.98
C LEU A 22 -5.07 -19.75 -5.71
N THR A 23 -3.95 -19.49 -5.03
CA THR A 23 -2.80 -18.82 -5.63
C THR A 23 -2.12 -19.77 -6.60
N PRO A 24 -2.01 -19.42 -7.89
CA PRO A 24 -1.41 -20.31 -8.87
C PRO A 24 0.04 -20.61 -8.49
N ILE A 25 0.36 -21.90 -8.31
CA ILE A 25 1.74 -22.37 -8.19
C ILE A 25 2.37 -22.20 -9.57
N ASN A 26 3.51 -21.51 -9.63
CA ASN A 26 4.22 -21.00 -10.82
C ASN A 26 4.51 -22.00 -11.97
N ASN A 27 4.03 -23.24 -11.93
CA ASN A 27 4.50 -24.32 -12.80
C ASN A 27 3.63 -24.59 -14.05
N HIS A 28 2.43 -24.01 -14.19
CA HIS A 28 1.52 -24.41 -15.29
C HIS A 28 0.82 -23.28 -16.08
N LEU A 29 1.07 -22.01 -15.79
CA LEU A 29 0.48 -20.91 -16.56
C LEU A 29 1.54 -20.32 -17.49
N SER A 30 1.56 -20.80 -18.73
CA SER A 30 2.40 -20.29 -19.83
C SER A 30 2.11 -18.84 -20.23
N ASN A 31 1.02 -18.25 -19.71
CA ASN A 31 0.58 -16.89 -20.01
C ASN A 31 0.73 -15.98 -18.78
N HIS A 32 1.76 -15.13 -18.81
CA HIS A 32 2.04 -14.11 -17.79
C HIS A 32 0.86 -13.16 -17.52
N ASP A 33 0.05 -12.86 -18.54
CA ASP A 33 -1.10 -11.96 -18.40
C ASP A 33 -2.27 -12.63 -17.64
N LEU A 34 -2.44 -13.95 -17.78
CA LEU A 34 -3.46 -14.69 -17.04
C LEU A 34 -3.09 -14.80 -15.56
N SER A 35 -1.82 -15.01 -15.24
CA SER A 35 -1.37 -15.05 -13.84
C SER A 35 -1.50 -13.69 -13.17
N SER A 36 -1.13 -12.59 -13.84
CA SER A 36 -1.32 -11.23 -13.31
C SER A 36 -2.79 -10.92 -13.00
N ASN A 37 -3.73 -11.28 -13.88
CA ASN A 37 -5.17 -11.08 -13.65
C ASN A 37 -5.70 -11.89 -12.44
N ILE A 38 -5.22 -13.13 -12.27
CA ILE A 38 -5.58 -13.95 -11.09
C ILE A 38 -5.07 -13.28 -9.81
N PHE A 39 -3.82 -12.83 -9.79
CA PHE A 39 -3.26 -12.13 -8.64
C PHE A 39 -4.01 -10.83 -8.31
N MET A 40 -4.45 -10.08 -9.33
CA MET A 40 -5.31 -8.89 -9.13
C MET A 40 -6.61 -9.24 -8.41
N LYS A 41 -7.36 -10.24 -8.91
CA LYS A 41 -8.62 -10.67 -8.30
C LYS A 41 -8.44 -11.19 -6.88
N LEU A 42 -7.38 -11.97 -6.63
CA LEU A 42 -7.06 -12.44 -5.29
C LEU A 42 -6.71 -11.27 -4.36
N GLY A 43 -5.99 -10.26 -4.84
CA GLY A 43 -5.69 -9.04 -4.08
C GLY A 43 -6.95 -8.26 -3.70
N GLU A 44 -7.91 -8.14 -4.62
CA GLU A 44 -9.21 -7.50 -4.36
C GLU A 44 -10.02 -8.26 -3.30
N LEU A 45 -10.08 -9.59 -3.39
CA LEU A 45 -10.71 -10.42 -2.36
C LEU A 45 -10.03 -10.25 -1.00
N CYS A 46 -8.70 -10.21 -0.96
CA CYS A 46 -7.96 -9.95 0.28
C CYS A 46 -8.36 -8.60 0.89
N LEU A 47 -8.51 -7.55 0.07
CA LEU A 47 -8.93 -6.22 0.54
C LEU A 47 -10.34 -6.22 1.13
N ILE A 48 -11.28 -6.91 0.49
CA ILE A 48 -12.68 -7.02 0.96
C ILE A 48 -12.73 -7.70 2.33
N ASN A 49 -11.85 -8.68 2.56
CA ASN A 49 -11.73 -9.42 3.81
C ASN A 49 -10.69 -8.84 4.78
N GLU A 50 -10.23 -7.60 4.55
CA GLU A 50 -9.27 -6.89 5.40
C GLU A 50 -7.90 -7.58 5.60
N TYR A 51 -7.56 -8.56 4.76
CA TYR A 51 -6.24 -9.20 4.71
C TYR A 51 -5.22 -8.31 3.98
N TYR A 52 -4.93 -7.14 4.53
CA TYR A 52 -4.16 -6.08 3.86
C TYR A 52 -2.74 -6.48 3.44
N TYR A 53 -2.04 -7.28 4.25
CA TYR A 53 -0.71 -7.77 3.90
C TYR A 53 -0.73 -8.79 2.76
N LEU A 54 -1.72 -9.68 2.78
CA LEU A 54 -1.92 -10.65 1.71
C LEU A 54 -2.31 -9.94 0.42
N ALA A 55 -3.20 -8.94 0.50
CA ALA A 55 -3.53 -8.06 -0.62
C ALA A 55 -2.28 -7.39 -1.21
N CYS A 56 -1.42 -6.82 -0.37
CA CYS A 56 -0.14 -6.24 -0.79
C CYS A 56 0.72 -7.25 -1.55
N LYS A 57 0.86 -8.47 -1.03
CA LYS A 57 1.61 -9.56 -1.68
C LYS A 57 1.03 -9.91 -3.05
N LYS A 58 -0.29 -10.11 -3.15
CA LYS A 58 -0.96 -10.47 -4.42
C LYS A 58 -0.85 -9.33 -5.45
N PHE A 59 -1.06 -8.07 -5.06
CA PHE A 59 -0.87 -6.94 -5.98
C PHE A 59 0.58 -6.76 -6.42
N THR A 60 1.55 -7.05 -5.56
CA THR A 60 2.98 -7.06 -5.95
C THR A 60 3.26 -8.15 -6.98
N GLN A 61 2.71 -9.35 -6.79
CA GLN A 61 2.81 -10.46 -7.77
C GLN A 61 2.11 -10.14 -9.10
N ALA A 62 1.04 -9.33 -9.07
CA ALA A 62 0.40 -8.81 -10.27
C ALA A 62 1.19 -7.70 -10.98
N GLY A 63 2.23 -7.15 -10.34
CA GLY A 63 2.96 -5.97 -10.82
C GLY A 63 2.28 -4.63 -10.51
N ASN A 64 1.19 -4.61 -9.75
CA ASN A 64 0.45 -3.40 -9.39
C ASN A 64 0.89 -2.85 -8.03
N TYR A 65 2.03 -2.16 -8.01
CA TYR A 65 2.63 -1.63 -6.79
C TYR A 65 1.80 -0.49 -6.14
N ILE A 66 0.97 0.22 -6.92
CA ILE A 66 0.09 1.27 -6.40
C ILE A 66 -1.02 0.69 -5.52
N LEU A 67 -1.66 -0.40 -5.96
CA LEU A 67 -2.64 -1.09 -5.12
C LEU A 67 -1.99 -1.80 -3.93
N ALA A 68 -0.76 -2.29 -4.09
CA ALA A 68 -0.01 -2.87 -3.00
C ALA A 68 0.23 -1.87 -1.85
N ILE A 69 0.76 -0.67 -2.15
CA ILE A 69 0.97 0.35 -1.10
C ILE A 69 -0.35 0.85 -0.51
N LYS A 70 -1.40 1.02 -1.32
CA LYS A 70 -2.74 1.40 -0.82
C LYS A 70 -3.30 0.36 0.15
N SER A 71 -3.02 -0.92 -0.08
CA SER A 71 -3.41 -2.00 0.84
C SER A 71 -2.67 -1.90 2.16
N LEU A 72 -1.35 -1.65 2.14
CA LEU A 72 -0.58 -1.43 3.37
C LEU A 72 -1.05 -0.18 4.12
N ILE A 73 -1.38 0.90 3.43
CA ILE A 73 -1.94 2.12 4.05
C ILE A 73 -3.21 1.81 4.85
N LYS A 74 -4.10 0.96 4.32
CA LYS A 74 -5.30 0.52 5.05
C LYS A 74 -4.98 -0.25 6.33
N SER A 75 -3.85 -0.95 6.39
CA SER A 75 -3.43 -1.66 7.61
C SER A 75 -2.97 -0.75 8.75
N GLY A 76 -2.57 0.49 8.45
CA GLY A 76 -2.02 1.42 9.43
C GLY A 76 -0.59 1.10 9.92
N ASP A 77 0.05 0.04 9.41
CA ASP A 77 1.42 -0.32 9.80
C ASP A 77 2.46 0.57 9.10
N ILE A 78 2.84 1.63 9.81
CA ILE A 78 3.76 2.67 9.34
C ILE A 78 5.12 2.09 8.95
N GLU A 79 5.64 1.13 9.72
CA GLU A 79 6.96 0.55 9.46
C GLU A 79 6.98 -0.23 8.14
N LYS A 80 5.96 -1.06 7.92
CA LYS A 80 5.83 -1.82 6.66
C LYS A 80 5.55 -0.90 5.46
N ILE A 81 4.77 0.16 5.65
CA ILE A 81 4.53 1.19 4.62
C ILE A 81 5.86 1.84 4.20
N ILE A 82 6.65 2.33 5.17
CA ILE A 82 7.96 2.96 4.90
C ILE A 82 8.92 1.96 4.25
N PHE A 83 8.96 0.72 4.73
CA PHE A 83 9.79 -0.32 4.15
C PHE A 83 9.45 -0.58 2.68
N PHE A 84 8.16 -0.82 2.38
CA PHE A 84 7.69 -1.08 1.01
C PHE A 84 8.00 0.10 0.08
N THR A 85 7.78 1.33 0.54
CA THR A 85 8.05 2.54 -0.23
C THR A 85 9.54 2.69 -0.56
N ASN A 86 10.43 2.34 0.35
CA ASN A 86 11.88 2.38 0.10
C ASN A 86 12.32 1.37 -0.96
N ILE A 87 11.76 0.15 -0.95
CA ILE A 87 12.14 -0.89 -1.92
C ILE A 87 11.45 -0.74 -3.28
N SER A 88 10.28 -0.10 -3.36
CA SER A 88 9.50 0.01 -4.61
C SER A 88 10.16 0.89 -5.66
N LYS A 89 10.88 1.94 -5.24
CA LYS A 89 11.60 2.89 -6.12
C LYS A 89 10.72 3.57 -7.18
N GLN A 90 9.43 3.75 -6.92
CA GLN A 90 8.51 4.45 -7.82
C GLN A 90 8.16 5.83 -7.28
N LYS A 91 8.26 6.87 -8.13
CA LYS A 91 7.99 8.26 -7.76
C LYS A 91 6.61 8.44 -7.13
N GLU A 92 5.59 7.86 -7.75
CA GLU A 92 4.21 7.96 -7.29
C GLU A 92 4.00 7.33 -5.91
N ILE A 93 4.66 6.21 -5.62
CA ILE A 93 4.58 5.54 -4.30
C ILE A 93 5.20 6.41 -3.21
N TYR A 94 6.30 7.12 -3.51
CA TYR A 94 6.86 8.08 -2.58
C TYR A 94 5.86 9.19 -2.24
N ILE A 95 5.19 9.77 -3.24
CA ILE A 95 4.20 10.84 -3.04
C ILE A 95 3.00 10.34 -2.25
N ILE A 96 2.43 9.19 -2.61
CA ILE A 96 1.29 8.58 -1.89
C ILE A 96 1.64 8.37 -0.41
N THR A 97 2.83 7.85 -0.14
CA THR A 97 3.28 7.57 1.23
C THR A 97 3.49 8.85 2.02
N ALA A 98 4.17 9.85 1.43
CA ALA A 98 4.39 11.14 2.08
C ALA A 98 3.07 11.85 2.44
N ASN A 99 2.08 11.79 1.55
CA ASN A 99 0.74 12.33 1.79
C ASN A 99 0.05 11.59 2.94
N TYR A 100 0.12 10.26 2.96
CA TYR A 100 -0.46 9.45 4.04
C TYR A 100 0.19 9.74 5.40
N LEU A 101 1.52 9.86 5.45
CA LEU A 101 2.22 10.10 6.72
C LEU A 101 1.78 11.41 7.41
N GLN A 102 1.29 12.40 6.66
CA GLN A 102 0.73 13.65 7.21
C GLN A 102 -0.67 13.50 7.81
N THR A 103 -1.39 12.42 7.51
CA THR A 103 -2.71 12.17 8.11
C THR A 103 -2.60 11.43 9.45
N ILE A 104 -1.41 10.94 9.80
CA ILE A 104 -1.16 10.23 11.05
C ILE A 104 -1.26 11.22 12.22
N ASN A 105 -1.98 10.81 13.27
CA ASN A 105 -2.12 11.63 14.46
C ASN A 105 -0.76 11.97 15.08
N ASN A 106 -0.56 13.22 15.48
CA ASN A 106 0.70 13.73 16.05
C ASN A 106 1.96 13.50 15.18
N TRP A 107 1.85 13.39 13.85
CA TRP A 107 3.00 13.21 12.96
C TRP A 107 4.13 14.23 13.23
N HIS A 108 3.77 15.47 13.55
CA HIS A 108 4.69 16.58 13.81
C HIS A 108 5.53 16.42 15.10
N LYS A 109 5.15 15.51 15.99
CA LYS A 109 5.94 15.18 17.20
C LYS A 109 6.98 14.10 16.92
N ASN A 110 6.88 13.40 15.79
CA ASN A 110 7.78 12.31 15.44
C ASN A 110 8.76 12.74 14.33
N ILE A 111 9.99 13.04 14.73
CA ILE A 111 11.06 13.48 13.81
C ILE A 111 11.34 12.46 12.70
N ASN A 112 11.14 11.15 12.96
CA ASN A 112 11.34 10.12 11.95
C ASN A 112 10.25 10.17 10.88
N ILE A 113 9.00 10.45 11.25
CA ILE A 113 7.90 10.62 10.28
C ILE A 113 8.19 11.86 9.41
N ILE A 114 8.56 12.99 10.02
CA ILE A 114 8.92 14.22 9.30
C ILE A 114 10.04 13.98 8.29
N ARG A 115 11.13 13.31 8.72
CA ARG A 115 12.26 12.97 7.85
C ARG A 115 11.84 12.10 6.66
N ASN A 116 10.98 11.11 6.89
CA ASN A 116 10.45 10.26 5.82
C ASN A 116 9.59 11.05 4.84
N ILE A 117 8.70 11.96 5.30
CA ILE A 117 7.89 12.81 4.43
C ILE A 117 8.79 13.64 3.50
N ILE A 118 9.77 14.34 4.06
CA ILE A 118 10.72 15.15 3.29
C ILE A 118 11.48 14.28 2.27
N GLN A 119 12.04 13.17 2.73
CA GLN A 119 12.79 12.24 1.88
C GLN A 119 11.94 11.72 0.72
N PHE A 120 10.69 11.35 0.99
CA PHE A 120 9.79 10.82 -0.02
C PHE A 120 9.35 11.89 -1.02
N TYR A 121 9.07 13.13 -0.61
CA TYR A 121 8.79 14.18 -1.60
C TYR A 121 9.98 14.49 -2.49
N ILE A 122 11.20 14.51 -1.94
CA ILE A 122 12.43 14.71 -2.73
C ILE A 122 12.59 13.57 -3.75
N ARG A 123 12.46 12.31 -3.32
CA ARG A 123 12.59 11.13 -4.20
C ARG A 123 11.45 11.01 -5.22
N GLY A 124 10.26 11.48 -4.86
CA GLY A 124 9.10 11.60 -5.73
C GLY A 124 9.18 12.77 -6.71
N GLN A 125 10.13 13.69 -6.53
CA GLN A 125 10.26 14.95 -7.27
C GLN A 125 9.02 15.84 -7.14
N ALA A 126 8.33 15.77 -6.00
CA ALA A 126 7.12 16.56 -5.71
C ALA A 126 7.47 17.81 -4.90
N MET A 127 8.12 18.79 -5.56
CA MET A 127 8.60 20.00 -4.91
C MET A 127 7.47 20.87 -4.36
N GLU A 128 6.34 20.97 -5.06
CA GLU A 128 5.18 21.73 -4.59
C GLU A 128 4.63 21.16 -3.28
N SER A 129 4.44 19.84 -3.22
CA SER A 129 4.01 19.16 -1.99
C SER A 129 5.01 19.32 -0.85
N LEU A 130 6.31 19.35 -1.15
CA LEU A 130 7.35 19.62 -0.15
C LEU A 130 7.28 21.05 0.40
N ILE A 131 7.02 22.04 -0.45
CA ILE A 131 6.84 23.44 -0.04
C ILE A 131 5.62 23.54 0.88
N THR A 132 4.47 23.00 0.47
CA THR A 132 3.25 22.97 1.29
C THR A 132 3.47 22.25 2.63
N PHE A 133 4.28 21.19 2.63
CA PHE A 133 4.63 20.50 3.87
C PHE A 133 5.46 21.39 4.82
N TYR A 134 6.42 22.16 4.30
CA TYR A 134 7.18 23.11 5.11
C TYR A 134 6.32 24.26 5.66
N GLU A 135 5.37 24.78 4.87
CA GLU A 135 4.38 25.76 5.33
C GLU A 135 3.55 25.19 6.49
N THR A 136 3.09 23.93 6.34
CA THR A 136 2.35 23.22 7.39
C THR A 136 3.18 23.06 8.66
N CYS A 137 4.47 22.71 8.54
CA CYS A 137 5.38 22.63 9.67
C CYS A 137 5.53 23.98 10.40
N ALA A 138 5.69 25.07 9.65
CA ALA A 138 5.81 26.42 10.21
C ALA A 138 4.56 26.82 10.99
N HIS A 139 3.37 26.56 10.44
CA HIS A 139 2.11 26.81 11.12
C HIS A 139 2.00 26.02 12.44
N VAL A 140 2.25 24.71 12.41
CA VAL A 140 2.18 23.87 13.62
C VAL A 140 3.16 24.33 14.71
N CYS A 141 4.37 24.77 14.32
CA CYS A 141 5.32 25.34 15.27
C CYS A 141 4.74 26.58 15.96
N LEU A 142 4.19 27.54 15.20
CA LEU A 142 3.64 28.78 15.78
C LEU A 142 2.52 28.52 16.80
N TYR A 143 1.59 27.61 16.48
CA TYR A 143 0.46 27.30 17.37
C TYR A 143 0.84 26.49 18.61
N ASN A 144 1.99 25.81 18.64
CA ASN A 144 2.48 25.10 19.83
C ASN A 144 3.25 25.99 20.81
N PHE A 145 3.54 27.26 20.44
CA PHE A 145 4.21 28.24 21.30
C PHE A 145 3.27 29.30 21.89
N ILE A 146 1.97 29.24 21.59
CA ILE A 146 0.91 30.08 22.17
C ILE A 146 0.02 29.18 23.04
#